data_AF-A0A956YR29-F1
#
_entry.id   AF-A0A956YR29-F1
#
_cell.length_a   1.000
_cell.length_b   1.000
_cell.length_c   1.000
_cell.angle_alpha   90.00
_cell.angle_beta   90.00
_cell.angle_gamma   90.00
#
_symmetry.space_group_name_H-M   'P 1'
#
loop_
_entity.id
_entity.type
_entity.pdbx_description
1 polymer ?
#
loop_
_entity_poly.entity_id
_entity_poly.type
_entity_poly.pdbx_seq_one_letter_code
_entity_poly.pdbx_strand_id
1 'polypeptide(L)'
;IDALKKLEKRRDSGEFELLPKKEVLILNRKIEKLQERLGGIRNMRRLPDLILVIDTQREVTALKEANALGIPVMALADTNSDPDDIDYIIPGNDDAVRAIKLILTAFADACIEGQQMRKGDEENMEGEGTDAAGLISAYDDAAEDDDSKYFGASTIAKLKNSKLYDDDEESESEE
;
A
#
# COMPACT_ATOMS: atom_id res chain seq x y z
N ILE A 1 20.39 5.52 -2.23
CA ILE A 1 19.28 5.70 -3.20
C ILE A 1 19.79 6.24 -4.54
N ASP A 2 20.65 7.26 -4.55
CA ASP A 2 21.16 7.87 -5.80
C ASP A 2 21.85 6.90 -6.74
N ALA A 3 22.56 5.90 -6.19
CA ALA A 3 23.17 4.85 -6.99
C ALA A 3 22.15 4.02 -7.80
N LEU A 4 20.98 3.71 -7.23
CA LEU A 4 19.89 3.00 -7.91
C LEU A 4 19.32 3.89 -9.03
N LYS A 5 18.95 5.13 -8.71
CA LYS A 5 18.42 6.11 -9.69
C LYS A 5 19.40 6.35 -10.84
N LYS A 6 20.70 6.41 -10.56
CA LYS A 6 21.74 6.56 -11.58
C LYS A 6 21.83 5.34 -12.49
N LEU A 7 21.77 4.13 -11.95
CA LEU A 7 21.83 2.89 -12.73
C LEU A 7 20.61 2.73 -13.64
N GLU A 8 19.43 3.05 -13.14
CA GLU A 8 18.21 3.05 -13.96
C GLU A 8 18.25 4.11 -15.04
N LYS A 9 18.69 5.34 -14.73
CA LYS A 9 18.83 6.39 -15.75
C LYS A 9 19.76 5.98 -16.89
N ARG A 10 20.86 5.28 -16.58
CA ARG A 10 21.80 4.75 -17.59
C ARG A 10 21.18 3.64 -18.44
N ARG A 11 20.37 2.77 -17.81
CA ARG A 11 19.60 1.75 -18.51
C ARG A 11 18.60 2.41 -19.46
N ASP A 12 17.83 3.37 -18.96
CA ASP A 12 16.74 4.02 -19.68
C ASP A 12 17.26 4.97 -20.78
N SER A 13 18.48 5.49 -20.64
CA SER A 13 19.16 6.26 -21.69
C SER A 13 19.76 5.40 -22.80
N GLY A 14 19.55 4.07 -22.79
CA GLY A 14 20.07 3.14 -23.79
C GLY A 14 21.56 2.82 -23.67
N GLU A 15 22.25 3.25 -22.60
CA GLU A 15 23.69 3.02 -22.43
C GLU A 15 24.02 1.52 -22.33
N PHE A 16 23.07 0.72 -21.85
CA PHE A 16 23.24 -0.73 -21.69
C PHE A 16 23.31 -1.47 -23.03
N GLU A 17 22.76 -0.90 -24.11
CA GLU A 17 22.79 -1.50 -25.44
C GLU A 17 24.19 -1.45 -26.07
N LEU A 18 25.02 -0.51 -25.63
CA LEU A 18 26.41 -0.35 -26.07
C LEU A 18 27.39 -1.27 -25.33
N LEU A 19 26.93 -1.94 -24.27
CA LEU A 19 27.76 -2.77 -23.40
C LEU A 19 27.71 -4.26 -23.79
N PRO A 20 28.76 -5.03 -23.48
CA PRO A 20 28.74 -6.47 -23.64
C PRO A 20 27.61 -7.12 -22.80
N LYS A 21 26.94 -8.14 -23.35
CA LYS A 21 25.84 -8.87 -22.67
C LYS A 21 26.18 -9.33 -21.25
N LYS A 22 27.44 -9.68 -20.99
CA LYS A 22 27.93 -10.08 -19.66
C LYS A 22 27.85 -8.92 -18.65
N GLU A 23 28.23 -7.72 -19.05
CA GLU A 23 28.21 -6.53 -18.19
C GLU A 23 26.79 -6.06 -17.94
N VAL A 24 25.94 -6.07 -18.98
CA VAL A 24 24.50 -5.79 -18.87
C VAL A 24 23.85 -6.71 -17.84
N LEU A 25 24.16 -8.01 -17.86
CA LEU A 25 23.63 -8.97 -16.89
C LEU A 25 24.06 -8.63 -15.45
N ILE A 26 25.32 -8.24 -15.24
CA ILE A 26 25.81 -7.86 -13.91
C ILE A 26 25.11 -6.59 -13.41
N LEU A 27 24.94 -5.59 -14.29
CA LEU A 27 24.26 -4.35 -13.96
C LEU A 27 22.78 -4.57 -13.65
N ASN A 28 22.09 -5.42 -14.42
CA ASN A 28 20.69 -5.75 -14.16
C ASN A 28 20.51 -6.47 -12.82
N ARG A 29 21.35 -7.46 -12.50
CA ARG A 29 21.33 -8.12 -11.17
C ARG A 29 21.59 -7.12 -10.04
N LYS A 30 22.45 -6.14 -10.28
CA LYS A 30 22.73 -5.09 -9.31
C LYS A 30 21.53 -4.16 -9.11
N ILE A 31 20.83 -3.79 -10.19
CA ILE A 31 19.59 -3.00 -10.12
C ILE A 31 18.52 -3.78 -9.35
N GLU A 32 18.30 -5.06 -9.69
CA GLU A 32 17.32 -5.93 -9.04
C GLU A 32 17.56 -6.03 -7.53
N LYS A 33 18.81 -6.31 -7.11
CA LYS A 33 19.19 -6.38 -5.70
C LYS A 33 19.01 -5.05 -4.96
N LEU A 34 19.26 -3.93 -5.64
CA LEU A 34 19.05 -2.60 -5.05
C LEU A 34 17.56 -2.24 -4.97
N GLN A 35 16.76 -2.65 -5.95
CA GLN A 35 15.33 -2.44 -5.99
C GLN A 35 14.62 -3.23 -4.90
N GLU A 36 15.00 -4.49 -4.67
CA GLU A 36 14.49 -5.33 -3.58
C GLU A 36 14.72 -4.68 -2.20
N ARG A 37 15.92 -4.12 -1.98
CA ARG A 37 16.31 -3.57 -0.67
C ARG A 37 15.87 -2.14 -0.42
N LEU A 38 15.83 -1.30 -1.46
CA LEU A 38 15.63 0.15 -1.35
C LEU A 38 14.37 0.65 -2.05
N GLY A 39 13.61 -0.24 -2.69
CA GLY A 39 12.42 0.13 -3.47
C GLY A 39 11.37 0.85 -2.64
N GLY A 40 11.09 0.36 -1.42
CA GLY A 40 10.08 0.94 -0.53
C GLY A 40 10.40 2.38 -0.10
N ILE A 41 11.67 2.72 0.08
CA ILE A 41 12.11 4.05 0.55
C ILE A 41 12.57 4.97 -0.60
N ARG A 42 12.48 4.52 -1.85
CA ARG A 42 13.02 5.23 -3.03
C ARG A 42 12.45 6.64 -3.21
N ASN A 43 11.16 6.78 -2.92
CA ASN A 43 10.38 8.00 -3.14
C ASN A 43 10.29 8.88 -1.89
N MET A 44 10.82 8.42 -0.75
CA MET A 44 10.84 9.20 0.48
C MET A 44 11.76 10.41 0.35
N ARG A 45 11.23 11.60 0.64
CA ARG A 45 11.97 12.88 0.63
C ARG A 45 12.35 13.35 2.03
N ARG A 46 11.61 12.88 3.05
CA ARG A 46 11.79 13.18 4.46
C ARG A 46 11.66 11.90 5.28
N LEU A 47 12.10 11.96 6.54
CA LEU A 47 11.86 10.88 7.50
C LEU A 47 10.36 10.66 7.71
N PRO A 48 9.92 9.43 8.02
CA PRO A 48 8.52 9.16 8.29
C PRO A 48 8.10 9.80 9.63
N ASP A 49 6.84 10.23 9.70
CA ASP A 49 6.27 10.80 10.92
C ASP A 49 5.79 9.70 11.90
N LEU A 50 5.60 8.47 11.41
CA LEU A 50 5.19 7.28 12.15
C LEU A 50 5.67 6.05 11.37
N ILE A 51 6.07 4.99 12.07
CA ILE A 51 6.30 3.67 11.45
C ILE A 51 5.36 2.63 12.03
N LEU A 52 4.93 1.70 11.18
CA LEU A 52 4.20 0.50 11.57
C LEU A 52 5.12 -0.72 11.47
N VAL A 53 5.31 -1.43 12.57
CA VAL A 53 6.19 -2.61 12.67
C VAL A 53 5.34 -3.85 12.94
N ILE A 54 5.63 -4.93 12.20
CA ILE A 54 5.01 -6.24 12.41
C ILE A 54 6.11 -7.16 12.96
N ASP A 55 5.80 -7.93 14.00
CA ASP A 55 6.76 -8.80 14.69
C ASP A 55 7.96 -8.01 15.24
N THR A 56 7.77 -7.46 16.44
CA THR A 56 8.77 -6.64 17.13
C THR A 56 10.00 -7.44 17.56
N GLN A 57 9.87 -8.77 17.69
CA GLN A 57 10.96 -9.67 18.05
C GLN A 57 11.93 -9.87 16.87
N ARG A 58 11.42 -9.90 15.63
CA ARG A 58 12.28 -9.96 14.43
C ARG A 58 12.83 -8.60 14.04
N GLU A 59 12.05 -7.54 14.22
CA GLU A 59 12.39 -6.18 13.76
C GLU A 59 12.96 -5.26 14.86
N VAL A 60 13.70 -5.83 15.81
CA VAL A 60 14.34 -5.08 16.93
C VAL A 60 15.26 -3.96 16.44
N THR A 61 15.89 -4.12 15.27
CA THR A 61 16.77 -3.08 14.71
C THR A 61 15.95 -1.86 14.27
N ALA A 62 14.78 -2.08 13.65
CA ALA A 62 13.90 -0.99 13.23
C ALA A 62 13.37 -0.20 14.43
N LEU A 63 12.98 -0.89 15.51
CA LEU A 63 12.58 -0.26 16.78
C LEU A 63 13.68 0.63 17.35
N LYS A 64 14.91 0.10 17.46
CA LYS A 64 16.05 0.86 17.99
C LYS A 64 16.40 2.07 17.14
N GLU A 65 16.37 1.93 15.82
CA GLU A 65 16.63 3.04 14.90
C GLU A 65 15.54 4.11 14.98
N ALA A 66 14.27 3.70 15.05
CA ALA A 66 13.14 4.61 15.21
C ALA A 66 13.20 5.38 16.53
N ASN A 67 13.45 4.68 17.64
CA ASN A 67 13.59 5.27 18.97
C ASN A 67 14.79 6.23 19.03
N ALA A 68 15.92 5.87 18.39
CA ALA A 68 17.08 6.75 18.29
C ALA A 68 16.82 8.02 17.46
N LEU A 69 15.96 7.93 16.45
CA LEU A 69 15.55 9.05 15.60
C LEU A 69 14.34 9.83 16.17
N GLY A 70 13.72 9.36 17.25
CA GLY A 70 12.52 9.95 17.84
C GLY A 70 11.28 9.80 16.96
N ILE A 71 11.23 8.75 16.14
CA ILE A 71 10.08 8.45 15.28
C ILE A 71 9.14 7.55 16.07
N PRO A 72 7.86 7.91 16.22
CA PRO A 72 6.92 7.09 16.98
C PRO A 72 6.68 5.74 16.28
N VAL A 73 6.53 4.70 17.08
CA VAL A 73 6.38 3.31 16.62
C VAL A 73 5.00 2.78 16.99
N MET A 74 4.26 2.37 15.96
CA MET A 74 3.07 1.54 16.10
C MET A 74 3.45 0.09 15.77
N ALA A 75 2.97 -0.88 16.55
CA ALA A 75 3.29 -2.27 16.26
C ALA A 75 2.14 -3.25 16.51
N LEU A 76 2.09 -4.30 15.69
CA LEU A 76 1.29 -5.50 15.94
C LEU A 76 2.11 -6.43 16.83
N ALA A 77 1.63 -6.65 18.05
CA ALA A 77 2.33 -7.39 19.09
C ALA A 77 1.54 -8.63 19.52
N ASP A 78 2.21 -9.79 19.58
CA ASP A 78 1.70 -11.02 20.18
C ASP A 78 2.37 -11.25 21.56
N THR A 79 2.11 -12.39 22.19
CA THR A 79 2.54 -12.76 23.53
C THR A 79 4.05 -12.76 23.80
N ASN A 80 4.88 -12.75 22.75
CA ASN A 80 6.34 -12.77 22.80
C ASN A 80 6.98 -11.38 22.58
N SER A 81 6.18 -10.35 22.28
CA SER A 81 6.64 -8.99 22.05
C SER A 81 6.81 -8.22 23.35
N ASP A 82 7.94 -7.52 23.50
CA ASP A 82 8.16 -6.59 24.60
C ASP A 82 7.53 -5.21 24.25
N PRO A 83 6.56 -4.71 25.03
CA PRO A 83 5.86 -3.47 24.73
C PRO A 83 6.65 -2.20 25.08
N ASP A 84 7.77 -2.29 25.81
CA ASP A 84 8.44 -1.12 26.38
C ASP A 84 8.98 -0.12 25.34
N ASP A 85 9.37 -0.63 24.16
CA ASP A 85 9.95 0.16 23.06
C ASP A 85 8.89 0.63 22.03
N ILE A 86 7.58 0.49 22.32
CA ILE A 86 6.48 0.72 21.37
C ILE A 86 5.51 1.79 21.92
N ASP A 87 5.23 2.81 21.12
CA ASP A 87 4.30 3.89 21.52
C ASP A 87 2.83 3.47 21.40
N TYR A 88 2.48 2.77 20.31
CA TYR A 88 1.12 2.35 20.01
C TYR A 88 1.06 0.85 19.74
N ILE A 89 0.45 0.10 20.65
CA ILE A 89 0.41 -1.36 20.58
C ILE A 89 -0.97 -1.81 20.08
N ILE A 90 -0.96 -2.62 19.03
CA ILE A 90 -2.13 -3.35 18.53
C ILE A 90 -1.96 -4.81 18.98
N PRO A 91 -2.74 -5.29 19.95
CA PRO A 91 -2.66 -6.69 20.36
C PRO A 91 -3.24 -7.58 19.25
N GLY A 92 -2.48 -8.56 18.79
CA GLY A 92 -2.94 -9.48 17.76
C GLY A 92 -1.88 -10.51 17.38
N ASN A 93 -2.28 -11.45 16.52
CA ASN A 93 -1.39 -12.49 16.03
C ASN A 93 -0.57 -11.93 14.85
N ASP A 94 0.74 -11.85 15.02
CA ASP A 94 1.69 -11.35 14.02
C ASP A 94 2.17 -12.43 13.03
N ASP A 95 2.06 -13.73 13.35
CA ASP A 95 2.37 -14.84 12.46
C ASP A 95 1.30 -15.06 11.36
N ALA A 96 0.06 -14.66 11.63
CA ALA A 96 -1.07 -14.92 10.75
C ALA A 96 -1.17 -13.89 9.61
N VAL A 97 -0.91 -14.32 8.37
CA VAL A 97 -1.04 -13.48 7.16
C VAL A 97 -2.42 -12.80 7.06
N ARG A 98 -3.50 -13.45 7.50
CA ARG A 98 -4.85 -12.86 7.50
C ARG A 98 -4.97 -11.70 8.50
N ALA A 99 -4.39 -11.84 9.69
CA ALA A 99 -4.39 -10.79 10.70
C ALA A 99 -3.53 -9.61 10.26
N ILE A 100 -2.32 -9.88 9.77
CA ILE A 100 -1.44 -8.85 9.19
C ILE A 100 -2.16 -8.06 8.09
N LYS A 101 -2.79 -8.76 7.13
CA LYS A 101 -3.52 -8.10 6.03
C LYS A 101 -4.65 -7.23 6.56
N LEU A 102 -5.44 -7.73 7.52
CA LEU A 102 -6.53 -6.96 8.11
C LEU A 102 -6.04 -5.65 8.72
N ILE A 103 -4.97 -5.70 9.52
CA ILE A 103 -4.40 -4.52 10.16
C ILE A 103 -3.80 -3.56 9.12
N LEU A 104 -3.06 -4.07 8.14
CA LEU A 104 -2.47 -3.24 7.10
C LEU A 104 -3.51 -2.56 6.22
N THR A 105 -4.59 -3.26 5.86
CA THR A 105 -5.69 -2.68 5.08
C THR A 105 -6.38 -1.58 5.88
N ALA A 106 -6.78 -1.85 7.13
CA ALA A 106 -7.40 -0.84 7.98
C ALA A 106 -6.48 0.37 8.21
N PHE A 107 -5.18 0.16 8.37
CA PHE A 107 -4.20 1.24 8.49
C PHE A 107 -4.06 2.06 7.20
N ALA A 108 -4.07 1.39 6.04
CA ALA A 108 -4.01 2.05 4.74
C ALA A 108 -5.27 2.90 4.49
N ASP A 109 -6.45 2.37 4.81
CA ASP A 109 -7.73 3.08 4.70
C ASP A 109 -7.73 4.32 5.58
N ALA A 110 -7.30 4.19 6.85
CA ALA A 110 -7.16 5.32 7.76
C ALA A 110 -6.17 6.39 7.25
N CYS A 111 -5.06 5.98 6.62
CA CYS A 111 -4.12 6.92 6.00
C CYS A 111 -4.74 7.66 4.80
N ILE A 112 -5.57 6.99 4.00
CA ILE A 112 -6.25 7.58 2.85
C ILE A 112 -7.31 8.57 3.33
N GLU A 113 -8.14 8.17 4.30
CA GLU A 113 -9.14 9.04 4.93
C GLU A 113 -8.49 10.29 5.53
N GLY A 114 -7.41 10.13 6.30
CA GLY A 114 -6.68 11.26 6.88
C GLY A 114 -6.09 12.21 5.82
N GLN A 115 -5.64 11.68 4.68
CA GLN A 115 -5.20 12.50 3.55
C GLN A 115 -6.35 13.25 2.87
N GLN A 116 -7.52 12.64 2.75
CA GLN A 116 -8.71 13.26 2.18
C GLN A 116 -9.26 14.35 3.09
N MET A 117 -9.34 14.11 4.40
CA MET A 117 -9.73 15.11 5.39
C MET A 117 -8.82 16.32 5.33
N ARG A 118 -7.49 16.12 5.26
CA ARG A 118 -6.55 17.23 5.15
C ARG A 118 -6.76 18.08 3.90
N LYS A 119 -7.10 17.46 2.76
CA LYS A 119 -7.42 18.17 1.52
C LYS A 119 -8.75 18.92 1.63
N GLY A 120 -9.78 18.29 2.21
CA GLY A 120 -11.07 18.95 2.45
C GLY A 120 -10.95 20.12 3.41
N ASP A 121 -10.09 20.04 4.43
CA ASP A 121 -9.82 21.14 5.36
C ASP A 121 -9.00 22.26 4.71
N GLU A 122 -8.06 21.93 3.82
CA GLU A 122 -7.31 22.90 3.00
C GLU A 122 -8.27 23.62 2.02
N GLU A 123 -9.20 22.92 1.37
CA GLU A 123 -10.24 23.49 0.51
C GLU A 123 -11.26 24.35 1.29
N ASN A 124 -11.58 23.97 2.52
CA ASN A 124 -12.45 24.76 3.41
C ASN A 124 -11.75 26.01 3.99
N MET A 125 -10.40 26.02 4.12
CA MET A 125 -9.64 27.22 4.47
C MET A 125 -9.46 28.19 3.30
N GLU A 126 -9.51 27.71 2.06
CA GLU A 126 -9.55 28.56 0.86
C GLU A 126 -10.98 29.03 0.51
N GLY A 127 -11.99 28.60 1.28
CA GLY A 127 -13.42 28.87 1.11
C GLY A 127 -13.95 30.22 1.63
N GLU A 128 -13.10 31.22 1.87
CA GLU A 128 -13.50 32.65 1.88
C GLU A 128 -12.98 33.34 0.60
N GLY A 129 -13.35 32.82 -0.56
CA GLY A 129 -13.02 33.37 -1.87
C GLY A 129 -13.74 32.57 -2.95
N THR A 130 -14.47 33.25 -3.81
CA THR A 130 -15.51 32.66 -4.66
C THR A 130 -14.98 31.79 -5.82
N ASP A 131 -15.83 30.83 -6.22
CA ASP A 131 -16.06 30.24 -7.55
C ASP A 131 -14.90 29.80 -8.49
N ALA A 132 -14.82 28.48 -8.76
CA ALA A 132 -15.16 27.90 -10.07
C ALA A 132 -14.93 26.37 -10.14
N ALA A 133 -15.89 25.68 -10.76
CA ALA A 133 -15.97 24.25 -10.96
C ALA A 133 -14.91 23.66 -11.91
N GLY A 134 -14.48 22.42 -11.65
CA GLY A 134 -14.00 21.50 -12.68
C GLY A 134 -12.79 20.64 -12.31
N LEU A 135 -12.99 19.54 -11.58
CA LEU A 135 -12.16 18.33 -11.76
C LEU A 135 -12.82 17.06 -11.18
N ILE A 136 -13.96 16.66 -11.74
CA ILE A 136 -14.52 15.31 -11.55
C ILE A 136 -14.55 14.65 -12.93
N SER A 137 -13.62 13.71 -13.21
CA SER A 137 -13.74 12.64 -14.25
C SER A 137 -12.38 12.03 -14.60
N ALA A 138 -11.73 11.28 -13.71
CA ALA A 138 -10.57 10.48 -14.15
C ALA A 138 -10.27 9.17 -13.42
N TYR A 139 -10.92 8.86 -12.29
CA TYR A 139 -10.60 7.62 -11.55
C TYR A 139 -11.83 6.97 -10.94
N ASP A 140 -12.89 6.87 -11.74
CA ASP A 140 -13.98 5.93 -11.47
C ASP A 140 -14.12 5.05 -12.71
N ASP A 141 -13.21 4.07 -12.85
CA ASP A 141 -13.49 2.85 -13.60
C ASP A 141 -12.49 1.73 -13.24
N ALA A 142 -13.05 0.54 -13.03
CA ALA A 142 -12.41 -0.77 -12.85
C ALA A 142 -11.78 -1.12 -11.49
N ALA A 143 -12.61 -1.57 -10.55
CA ALA A 143 -12.47 -2.91 -9.96
C ALA A 143 -13.78 -3.33 -9.27
N GLU A 144 -14.71 -3.87 -10.05
CA GLU A 144 -15.72 -4.78 -9.50
C GLU A 144 -14.97 -5.98 -8.87
N ASP A 145 -15.35 -6.31 -7.63
CA ASP A 145 -14.95 -7.55 -6.95
C ASP A 145 -15.43 -8.76 -7.78
N ASP A 146 -14.55 -9.32 -8.59
CA ASP A 146 -14.76 -10.62 -9.22
C ASP A 146 -13.67 -11.60 -8.79
N ASP A 147 -13.96 -12.33 -7.69
CA ASP A 147 -13.19 -13.47 -7.18
C ASP A 147 -13.11 -14.65 -8.17
N SER A 148 -13.65 -14.52 -9.40
CA SER A 148 -13.60 -15.55 -10.46
C SER A 148 -12.19 -16.03 -10.79
N LYS A 149 -11.14 -15.25 -10.51
CA LYS A 149 -9.75 -15.64 -10.74
C LYS A 149 -9.30 -16.82 -9.85
N TYR A 150 -10.01 -17.09 -8.75
CA TYR A 150 -9.65 -18.15 -7.80
C TYR A 150 -10.48 -19.43 -7.93
N PHE A 151 -11.50 -19.44 -8.80
CA PHE A 151 -12.36 -20.60 -8.99
C PHE A 151 -11.96 -21.37 -10.26
N GLY A 152 -11.79 -22.69 -10.13
CA GLY A 152 -11.55 -23.56 -11.29
C GLY A 152 -12.75 -23.61 -12.24
N ALA A 153 -12.51 -24.02 -13.49
CA ALA A 153 -13.54 -24.08 -14.54
C ALA A 153 -14.81 -24.86 -14.15
N SER A 154 -14.69 -25.83 -13.24
CA SER A 154 -15.82 -26.63 -12.75
C SER A 154 -16.70 -25.91 -11.71
N THR A 155 -16.15 -24.95 -10.96
CA THR A 155 -16.88 -24.18 -9.94
C THR A 155 -17.65 -23.03 -10.59
N ILE A 156 -17.04 -22.36 -11.58
CA ILE A 156 -17.67 -21.30 -12.37
C ILE A 156 -18.92 -21.81 -13.11
N ALA A 157 -18.85 -23.03 -13.64
CA ALA A 157 -20.00 -23.66 -14.32
C ALA A 157 -21.18 -23.94 -13.37
N LYS A 158 -20.91 -24.17 -12.07
CA LYS A 158 -21.97 -24.40 -11.07
C LYS A 158 -22.61 -23.09 -10.60
N LEU A 159 -21.83 -22.03 -10.40
CA LEU A 159 -22.36 -20.71 -10.05
C LEU A 159 -23.28 -20.15 -11.14
N LYS A 160 -22.92 -20.31 -12.43
CA LYS A 160 -23.79 -19.88 -13.54
C LYS A 160 -25.14 -20.59 -13.58
N ASN A 161 -25.24 -21.78 -12.99
CA ASN A 161 -26.46 -22.57 -13.02
C ASN A 161 -27.38 -22.33 -11.81
N SER A 162 -26.93 -21.58 -10.78
CA SER A 162 -27.72 -21.31 -9.57
C SER A 162 -28.18 -19.87 -9.47
N LYS A 163 -28.76 -19.31 -10.54
CA LYS A 163 -29.69 -18.19 -10.39
C LYS A 163 -30.99 -18.71 -9.79
N LEU A 164 -31.03 -18.80 -8.46
CA LEU A 164 -32.24 -18.84 -7.65
C LEU A 164 -32.10 -17.66 -6.68
N TYR A 165 -33.16 -16.90 -6.48
CA TYR A 165 -33.24 -15.61 -5.75
C TYR A 165 -32.96 -14.37 -6.63
N ASP A 166 -33.84 -14.11 -7.61
CA ASP A 166 -34.30 -12.74 -7.86
C ASP A 166 -35.45 -12.54 -6.83
N ASP A 167 -35.22 -11.69 -5.83
CA ASP A 167 -36.24 -11.24 -4.88
C ASP A 167 -36.56 -9.77 -5.19
N ASP A 168 -37.85 -9.55 -5.40
CA ASP A 168 -38.63 -8.34 -5.63
C ASP A 168 -37.99 -6.98 -5.25
N GLU A 169 -37.97 -6.04 -6.21
CA GLU A 169 -38.30 -4.62 -5.96
C GLU A 169 -38.53 -3.89 -7.32
N GLU A 170 -39.76 -3.95 -7.84
CA GLU A 170 -40.28 -2.90 -8.72
C GLU A 170 -41.26 -2.05 -7.91
N SER A 171 -40.72 -0.93 -7.42
CA SER A 171 -41.47 0.19 -6.85
C SER A 171 -42.31 0.90 -7.91
N GLU A 172 -43.54 1.19 -7.52
CA GLU A 172 -44.50 2.16 -8.08
C GLU A 172 -43.95 3.21 -9.06
N SER A 173 -44.57 3.29 -10.24
CA SER A 173 -44.92 4.58 -10.85
C SER A 173 -46.04 4.44 -11.89
N GLU A 174 -47.09 5.24 -11.67
CA GLU A 174 -48.23 5.65 -12.53
C GLU A 174 -47.79 5.89 -14.00
N GLU A 175 -48.58 5.67 -15.06
CA GLU A 175 -49.98 6.00 -15.41
C GLU A 175 -50.57 4.95 -16.38
#